data_AF-A0A426TV53-F1
#
_entry.id   AF-A0A426TV53-F1
#
_cell.length_a   1.000
_cell.length_b   1.000
_cell.length_c   1.000
_cell.angle_alpha   90.00
_cell.angle_beta   90.00
_cell.angle_gamma   90.00
#
_symmetry.space_group_name_H-M   'P 1'
#
loop_
_entity.id
_entity.type
_entity.pdbx_description
1 polymer ?
#
loop_
_entity_poly.entity_id
_entity_poly.type
_entity_poly.pdbx_seq_one_letter_code
_entity_poly.pdbx_strand_id
1 'polypeptide(L)'
;MLRCAQHDRLLGCLKVSASLRSTKEPGMQRSGLFFFMLLFALLGGGLVALPTAGAATNCATQTEIPQSECEALLALYAATNGANWVDNTGWNETNTPCSWFGVACVGGNVRSLILNENNLAGVLPAELANLTELQNLALMGNLLSGEMPEFLATMMNLSEIRLARNPLGGPLPASLGNLSNLQRLDLGRMQITGGIPVELGRLSKLQRLEMSGNQLSGTLPPELGNLSNLTVLNLGENRQLSGSIPDTYANLSNLHRLEVDGTQLSGAIPAWIGSLTKLENIQLDNNRMTGTIPPELGNLPGLRIMELDDNQLTGNIPPELGSLSTLTQLVLHDNQLTGSIPAELGNLYRLERLELQRNQLTGCIPSALGQLALLRVLNLSDNRLSCGIPPELSAVPPQAAQLAATGVLTSLQELDLSINQLTGAIPAEFATLTTLTDLDLSYNFLTTSDPTLRTFLGAKDPDWAEHQEGGRPSSSSAVYLPLVVR
;
A
#
# COMPACT_ATOMS: atom_id res chain seq x y z
N MET A 1 -44.38 0.31 30.83
CA MET A 1 -45.72 0.78 30.42
C MET A 1 -45.61 2.29 30.29
N LEU A 2 -45.81 3.00 29.18
CA LEU A 2 -46.65 2.82 28.00
C LEU A 2 -45.82 2.92 26.69
N ARG A 3 -46.40 2.35 25.62
CA ARG A 3 -46.00 2.42 24.20
C ARG A 3 -46.50 3.73 23.56
N CYS A 4 -45.80 4.24 22.54
CA CYS A 4 -46.33 4.39 21.17
C CYS A 4 -45.26 4.89 20.18
N ALA A 5 -45.44 4.53 18.92
CA ALA A 5 -44.44 4.46 17.85
C ALA A 5 -44.65 5.51 16.73
N GLN A 6 -43.60 5.72 15.92
CA GLN A 6 -43.52 6.22 14.52
C GLN A 6 -44.07 7.65 14.23
N HIS A 7 -43.42 8.58 13.52
CA HIS A 7 -42.75 8.52 12.21
C HIS A 7 -41.84 9.78 11.96
N ASP A 8 -40.84 9.61 11.09
CA ASP A 8 -40.23 10.56 10.12
C ASP A 8 -39.24 11.70 10.49
N ARG A 9 -37.98 11.42 10.07
CA ARG A 9 -37.00 12.21 9.28
C ARG A 9 -36.49 13.61 9.71
N LEU A 10 -35.15 13.65 9.74
CA LEU A 10 -34.21 14.75 9.43
C LEU A 10 -34.11 15.92 10.42
N LEU A 11 -33.04 15.93 11.24
CA LEU A 11 -31.92 16.89 11.16
C LEU A 11 -30.97 16.74 12.37
N GLY A 12 -29.66 16.70 12.09
CA GLY A 12 -28.64 17.34 12.93
C GLY A 12 -27.99 16.53 14.06
N CYS A 13 -26.79 16.00 13.79
CA CYS A 13 -25.53 16.32 14.48
C CYS A 13 -24.55 15.13 14.47
N LEU A 14 -23.77 15.01 13.38
CA LEU A 14 -22.46 14.37 13.41
C LEU A 14 -21.49 15.35 14.11
N LYS A 15 -21.11 15.03 15.35
CA LYS A 15 -19.91 15.60 15.98
C LYS A 15 -18.70 14.87 15.39
N VAL A 16 -18.04 15.52 14.44
CA VAL A 16 -16.69 15.17 13.99
C VAL A 16 -15.71 15.80 14.96
N SER A 17 -15.09 15.00 15.81
CA SER A 17 -13.92 15.39 16.60
C SER A 17 -12.68 15.29 15.72
N ALA A 18 -12.22 16.43 15.22
CA ALA A 18 -10.91 16.58 14.59
C ALA A 18 -9.83 16.62 15.69
N SER A 19 -8.89 15.67 15.67
CA SER A 19 -7.68 15.71 16.48
C SER A 19 -6.51 16.14 15.59
N LEU A 20 -5.91 17.28 15.93
CA LEU A 20 -4.68 17.83 15.37
C LEU A 20 -3.49 17.32 16.20
N ARG A 21 -2.55 16.59 15.57
CA ARG A 21 -1.12 16.53 15.93
C ARG A 21 -0.35 16.53 14.60
N SER A 22 0.37 17.57 14.20
CA SER A 22 1.60 18.14 14.77
C SER A 22 2.78 17.15 14.78
N THR A 23 3.33 16.86 13.61
CA THR A 23 4.74 16.46 13.47
C THR A 23 5.59 17.71 13.27
N LYS A 24 6.43 18.00 14.25
CA LYS A 24 7.56 18.94 14.16
C LYS A 24 8.78 18.13 13.73
N GLU A 25 9.32 18.42 12.56
CA GLU A 25 10.75 18.24 12.29
C GLU A 25 11.38 19.64 12.10
N PRO A 26 12.61 19.87 12.59
CA PRO A 26 13.27 21.16 12.48
C PRO A 26 14.15 21.25 11.23
N GLY A 27 13.87 22.28 10.43
CA GLY A 27 14.89 23.21 9.98
C GLY A 27 15.71 22.86 8.73
N MET A 28 15.30 23.42 7.58
CA MET A 28 16.23 24.24 6.81
C MET A 28 15.48 25.38 6.10
N GLN A 29 16.07 26.56 6.25
CA GLN A 29 15.52 27.86 5.89
C GLN A 29 15.64 28.20 4.40
N ARG A 30 14.66 29.00 3.94
CA ARG A 30 14.69 30.03 2.87
C ARG A 30 14.82 29.47 1.45
N SER A 31 14.04 29.88 0.45
CA SER A 31 13.42 31.17 0.08
C SER A 31 12.58 30.85 -1.18
N GLY A 32 11.46 31.45 -1.57
CA GLY A 32 10.86 32.76 -1.36
C GLY A 32 10.13 33.11 -2.67
N LEU A 33 8.84 33.47 -2.57
CA LEU A 33 7.98 34.15 -3.55
C LEU A 33 7.53 33.42 -4.84
N PHE A 34 6.23 33.06 -4.87
CA PHE A 34 5.40 33.15 -6.08
C PHE A 34 4.14 33.96 -5.76
N PHE A 35 4.16 35.25 -6.08
CA PHE A 35 2.97 36.09 -6.27
C PHE A 35 3.42 37.33 -7.04
N PHE A 36 2.94 37.53 -8.27
CA PHE A 36 2.37 38.81 -8.73
C PHE A 36 1.71 38.70 -10.11
N MET A 37 0.54 39.33 -10.21
CA MET A 37 -0.25 39.55 -11.43
C MET A 37 0.35 40.60 -12.37
N LEU A 38 -0.12 40.51 -13.61
CA LEU A 38 -0.22 41.46 -14.73
C LEU A 38 0.15 42.95 -14.55
N LEU A 39 0.71 43.43 -15.67
CA LEU A 39 0.57 44.73 -16.36
C LEU A 39 1.65 45.81 -16.12
N PHE A 40 2.44 46.09 -17.16
CA PHE A 40 2.62 47.43 -17.74
C PHE A 40 3.17 47.35 -19.17
N ALA A 41 2.68 48.24 -20.03
CA ALA A 41 3.05 48.37 -21.43
C ALA A 41 3.98 49.57 -21.66
N LEU A 42 4.71 49.51 -22.80
CA LEU A 42 5.32 50.58 -23.61
C LEU A 42 6.66 51.21 -23.15
N LEU A 43 7.77 50.80 -23.81
CA LEU A 43 8.57 51.57 -24.79
C LEU A 43 10.03 51.04 -24.86
N GLY A 44 10.55 50.91 -26.09
CA GLY A 44 12.00 50.84 -26.34
C GLY A 44 12.42 49.70 -27.26
N GLY A 45 12.72 50.04 -28.52
CA GLY A 45 12.99 49.08 -29.60
C GLY A 45 14.32 48.33 -29.49
N GLY A 46 14.29 47.10 -29.98
CA GLY A 46 15.43 46.28 -30.33
C GLY A 46 14.88 45.05 -31.04
N LEU A 47 15.10 44.93 -32.35
CA LEU A 47 14.78 43.72 -33.10
C LEU A 47 15.61 42.57 -32.53
N VAL A 48 15.01 41.81 -31.61
CA VAL A 48 15.41 40.43 -31.37
C VAL A 48 14.64 39.62 -32.39
N ALA A 49 15.35 38.94 -33.29
CA ALA A 49 14.75 37.98 -34.19
C ALA A 49 13.95 36.98 -33.35
N LEU A 50 12.63 36.99 -33.51
CA LEU A 50 11.77 35.91 -33.04
C LEU A 50 12.34 34.61 -33.61
N PRO A 51 12.42 33.51 -32.83
CA PRO A 51 12.63 32.21 -33.44
C PRO A 51 11.53 32.05 -34.47
N THR A 52 11.91 31.73 -35.71
CA THR A 52 10.95 31.40 -36.75
C THR A 52 10.04 30.32 -36.18
N ALA A 53 8.75 30.65 -36.02
CA ALA A 53 7.74 29.66 -35.66
C ALA A 53 7.92 28.48 -36.62
N GLY A 54 8.26 27.31 -36.07
CA GLY A 54 8.27 26.08 -36.85
C GLY A 54 6.93 25.97 -37.57
N ALA A 55 6.94 25.57 -38.84
CA ALA A 55 5.71 25.36 -39.56
C ALA A 55 4.90 24.29 -38.81
N ALA A 56 3.65 24.59 -38.47
CA ALA A 56 2.75 23.65 -37.81
C ALA A 56 2.74 22.31 -38.55
N THR A 57 2.62 21.22 -37.80
CA THR A 57 2.65 19.87 -38.38
C THR A 57 1.57 19.72 -39.46
N ASN A 58 1.96 19.18 -40.61
CA ASN A 58 1.06 18.82 -41.70
C ASN A 58 1.10 17.31 -41.93
N CYS A 59 0.10 16.61 -41.38
CA CYS A 59 -0.04 15.16 -41.48
C CYS A 59 -0.20 14.63 -42.91
N ALA A 60 -0.57 15.47 -43.88
CA ALA A 60 -0.65 15.08 -45.29
C ALA A 60 0.72 15.02 -45.99
N THR A 61 1.77 15.57 -45.37
CA THR A 61 3.11 15.68 -45.98
C THR A 61 4.20 14.87 -45.29
N GLN A 62 3.96 14.42 -44.05
CA GLN A 62 4.86 13.51 -43.36
C GLN A 62 4.76 12.08 -43.91
N THR A 63 5.83 11.29 -43.79
CA THR A 63 5.92 9.93 -44.36
C THR A 63 6.35 8.86 -43.35
N GLU A 64 6.45 9.20 -42.06
CA GLU A 64 6.95 8.26 -41.04
C GLU A 64 5.87 7.28 -40.57
N ILE A 65 4.62 7.74 -40.53
CA ILE A 65 3.44 6.99 -40.08
C ILE A 65 2.23 7.26 -40.99
N PRO A 66 1.16 6.44 -40.96
CA PRO A 66 -0.08 6.75 -41.67
C PRO A 66 -0.63 8.12 -41.27
N GLN A 67 -1.25 8.81 -42.23
CA GLN A 67 -1.87 10.13 -41.98
C GLN A 67 -2.85 10.08 -40.80
N SER A 68 -3.66 9.02 -40.70
CA SER A 68 -4.62 8.82 -39.62
C SER A 68 -3.99 8.70 -38.24
N GLU A 69 -2.77 8.16 -38.14
CA GLU A 69 -2.03 8.09 -36.87
C GLU A 69 -1.48 9.45 -36.48
N CYS A 70 -0.92 10.21 -37.43
CA CYS A 70 -0.49 11.58 -37.20
C CYS A 70 -1.66 12.46 -36.73
N GLU A 71 -2.83 12.34 -37.37
CA GLU A 71 -4.05 13.05 -36.99
C GLU A 71 -4.53 12.65 -35.58
N ALA A 72 -4.43 11.38 -35.22
CA ALA A 72 -4.76 10.91 -33.86
C ALA A 72 -3.84 11.50 -32.79
N LEU A 73 -2.54 11.60 -33.07
CA LEU A 73 -1.59 12.26 -32.17
C LEU A 73 -1.92 13.76 -32.03
N LEU A 74 -2.16 14.48 -33.14
CA LEU A 74 -2.56 15.89 -33.07
C LEU A 74 -3.90 16.10 -32.37
N ALA A 75 -4.85 15.16 -32.51
CA ALA A 75 -6.10 15.18 -31.76
C ALA A 75 -5.86 15.05 -30.26
N LEU A 76 -4.97 14.14 -29.82
CA LEU A 76 -4.55 14.03 -28.42
C LEU A 76 -3.93 15.33 -27.91
N TYR A 77 -3.00 15.89 -28.68
CA TYR A 77 -2.35 17.17 -28.37
C TYR A 77 -3.38 18.28 -28.17
N ALA A 78 -4.33 18.42 -29.10
CA ALA A 78 -5.37 19.44 -29.00
C ALA A 78 -6.34 19.18 -27.82
N ALA A 79 -6.80 17.94 -27.65
CA ALA A 79 -7.81 17.57 -26.66
C ALA A 79 -7.31 17.61 -25.21
N THR A 80 -5.99 17.56 -25.00
CA THR A 80 -5.38 17.51 -23.66
C THR A 80 -4.47 18.70 -23.36
N ASN A 81 -4.72 19.83 -24.01
CA ASN A 81 -4.03 21.10 -23.77
C ASN A 81 -2.50 21.04 -24.02
N GLY A 82 -2.13 20.46 -25.16
CA GLY A 82 -0.76 20.19 -25.61
C GLY A 82 0.25 21.34 -25.51
N ALA A 83 -0.21 22.57 -25.73
CA ALA A 83 0.64 23.76 -25.63
C ALA A 83 1.14 24.02 -24.19
N ASN A 84 0.53 23.39 -23.18
CA ASN A 84 0.83 23.55 -21.76
C ASN A 84 1.30 22.24 -21.08
N TRP A 85 1.65 21.22 -21.87
CA TRP A 85 2.33 20.04 -21.32
C TRP A 85 3.72 20.43 -20.78
N VAL A 86 4.27 19.61 -19.90
CA VAL A 86 5.62 19.85 -19.35
C VAL A 86 6.69 19.69 -20.44
N ASP A 87 6.57 18.63 -21.23
CA ASP A 87 7.38 18.35 -22.41
C ASP A 87 6.46 18.02 -23.59
N ASN A 88 6.40 18.95 -24.53
CA ASN A 88 5.72 18.80 -25.82
C ASN A 88 6.73 18.88 -26.98
N THR A 89 8.00 18.53 -26.75
CA THR A 89 9.05 18.66 -27.76
C THR A 89 8.67 17.98 -29.07
N GLY A 90 8.67 18.76 -30.15
CA GLY A 90 8.37 18.33 -31.51
C GLY A 90 6.88 18.31 -31.88
N TRP A 91 5.98 18.23 -30.89
CA TRP A 91 4.54 18.15 -31.11
C TRP A 91 4.00 19.42 -31.74
N ASN A 92 3.27 19.29 -32.85
CA ASN A 92 2.70 20.42 -33.60
C ASN A 92 3.74 21.47 -34.07
N GLU A 93 5.03 21.14 -34.07
CA GLU A 93 6.14 21.99 -34.50
C GLU A 93 6.95 21.39 -35.65
N THR A 94 6.95 20.05 -35.75
CA THR A 94 7.76 19.30 -36.72
C THR A 94 6.89 18.34 -37.55
N ASN A 95 7.38 17.93 -38.72
CA ASN A 95 6.75 16.91 -39.56
C ASN A 95 7.36 15.51 -39.36
N THR A 96 7.88 15.22 -38.17
CA THR A 96 8.50 13.95 -37.80
C THR A 96 7.87 13.36 -36.54
N PRO A 97 6.64 12.83 -36.61
CA PRO A 97 5.92 12.31 -35.44
C PRO A 97 6.67 11.25 -34.63
N CYS A 98 7.52 10.46 -35.26
CA CYS A 98 8.30 9.43 -34.58
C CYS A 98 9.46 9.98 -33.74
N SER A 99 9.77 11.27 -33.88
CA SER A 99 10.72 11.98 -33.03
C SER A 99 10.05 12.84 -31.95
N TRP A 100 8.71 12.85 -31.87
CA TRP A 100 8.00 13.61 -30.85
C TRP A 100 8.22 13.00 -29.47
N PHE A 101 8.29 13.86 -28.46
CA PHE A 101 8.44 13.40 -27.08
C PHE A 101 7.37 12.36 -26.74
N GLY A 102 7.80 11.22 -26.20
CA GLY A 102 6.91 10.14 -25.79
C GLY A 102 6.37 9.23 -26.91
N VAL A 103 6.63 9.54 -28.19
CA VAL A 103 6.19 8.71 -29.33
C VAL A 103 7.33 7.80 -29.77
N ALA A 104 7.06 6.50 -29.91
CA ALA A 104 7.98 5.56 -30.56
C ALA A 104 7.27 4.79 -31.66
N CYS A 105 7.88 4.76 -32.85
CA CYS A 105 7.36 4.06 -34.01
C CYS A 105 8.15 2.79 -34.31
N VAL A 106 7.49 1.77 -34.83
CA VAL A 106 8.10 0.54 -35.33
C VAL A 106 7.42 0.13 -36.63
N GLY A 107 8.21 -0.16 -37.67
CA GLY A 107 7.67 -0.59 -38.97
C GLY A 107 6.74 0.44 -39.62
N GLY A 108 6.99 1.74 -39.40
CA GLY A 108 6.20 2.83 -39.95
C GLY A 108 4.84 3.05 -39.28
N ASN A 109 4.64 2.59 -38.04
CA ASN A 109 3.43 2.85 -37.26
C ASN A 109 3.79 3.19 -35.81
N VAL A 110 2.94 3.96 -35.11
CA VAL A 110 3.09 4.27 -33.69
C VAL A 110 2.92 2.99 -32.88
N ARG A 111 3.95 2.66 -32.10
CA ARG A 111 4.02 1.43 -31.30
C ARG A 111 3.91 1.68 -29.80
N SER A 112 4.41 2.82 -29.34
CA SER A 112 4.39 3.21 -27.94
C SER A 112 4.11 4.70 -27.80
N LEU A 113 3.27 5.05 -26.84
CA LEU A 113 2.95 6.42 -26.45
C LEU A 113 3.10 6.55 -24.93
N ILE A 114 4.14 7.25 -24.49
CA ILE A 114 4.52 7.41 -23.08
C ILE A 114 4.61 8.90 -22.75
N LEU A 115 3.60 9.42 -22.06
CA LEU A 115 3.48 10.83 -21.65
C LEU A 115 3.14 10.93 -20.15
N ASN A 116 3.79 10.11 -19.31
CA ASN A 116 3.58 10.12 -17.86
C ASN A 116 3.98 11.47 -17.25
N GLU A 117 3.26 11.91 -16.22
CA GLU A 117 3.57 13.09 -15.41
C GLU A 117 3.83 14.36 -16.24
N ASN A 118 3.03 14.56 -17.29
CA ASN A 118 3.28 15.57 -18.33
C ASN A 118 2.21 16.67 -18.41
N ASN A 119 1.35 16.79 -17.40
CA ASN A 119 0.29 17.79 -17.30
C ASN A 119 -0.76 17.72 -18.44
N LEU A 120 -1.02 16.54 -19.01
CA LEU A 120 -2.10 16.35 -19.99
C LEU A 120 -3.44 16.63 -19.31
N ALA A 121 -4.14 17.69 -19.73
CA ALA A 121 -5.38 18.15 -19.11
C ALA A 121 -6.52 18.20 -20.13
N GLY A 122 -7.53 17.35 -19.94
CA GLY A 122 -8.64 17.22 -20.89
C GLY A 122 -9.21 15.82 -20.93
N VAL A 123 -9.68 15.37 -22.09
CA VAL A 123 -10.25 14.04 -22.31
C VAL A 123 -9.42 13.26 -23.32
N LEU A 124 -9.49 11.92 -23.27
CA LEU A 124 -8.90 11.08 -24.31
C LEU A 124 -9.78 11.09 -25.57
N PRO A 125 -9.27 11.54 -26.72
CA PRO A 125 -10.06 11.63 -27.95
C PRO A 125 -10.23 10.27 -28.63
N ALA A 126 -11.37 10.05 -29.28
CA ALA A 126 -11.71 8.77 -29.93
C ALA A 126 -10.80 8.43 -31.10
N GLU A 127 -10.19 9.45 -31.72
CA GLU A 127 -9.22 9.34 -32.79
C GLU A 127 -7.99 8.52 -32.39
N LEU A 128 -7.68 8.38 -31.09
CA LEU A 128 -6.63 7.49 -30.61
C LEU A 128 -6.82 6.03 -31.07
N ALA A 129 -8.05 5.61 -31.35
CA ALA A 129 -8.33 4.28 -31.91
C ALA A 129 -7.68 4.05 -33.28
N ASN A 130 -7.28 5.11 -34.00
CA ASN A 130 -6.56 5.00 -35.26
C ASN A 130 -5.11 4.53 -35.10
N LEU A 131 -4.55 4.52 -33.88
CA LEU A 131 -3.24 3.96 -33.58
C LEU A 131 -3.32 2.43 -33.49
N THR A 132 -3.64 1.78 -34.61
CA THR A 132 -4.02 0.35 -34.63
C THR A 132 -2.89 -0.60 -34.24
N GLU A 133 -1.64 -0.17 -34.36
CA GLU A 133 -0.44 -0.93 -33.98
C GLU A 133 0.11 -0.58 -32.59
N LEU A 134 -0.61 0.25 -31.82
CA LEU A 134 -0.19 0.68 -30.49
C LEU A 134 -0.18 -0.51 -29.52
N GLN A 135 0.95 -0.71 -28.85
CA GLN A 135 1.13 -1.76 -27.85
C GLN A 135 1.24 -1.21 -26.43
N ASN A 136 1.80 -0.02 -26.25
CA ASN A 136 2.00 0.59 -24.94
C ASN A 136 1.39 1.99 -24.90
N LEU A 137 0.39 2.16 -24.05
CA LEU A 137 -0.23 3.44 -23.73
C LEU A 137 0.03 3.77 -22.26
N ALA A 138 0.92 4.72 -21.99
CA ALA A 138 1.28 5.14 -20.64
C ALA A 138 1.10 6.65 -20.45
N LEU A 139 0.06 7.03 -19.72
CA LEU A 139 -0.35 8.42 -19.45
C LEU A 139 -0.53 8.66 -17.93
N MET A 140 0.20 7.92 -17.10
CA MET A 140 0.10 7.95 -15.64
C MET A 140 0.41 9.34 -15.07
N GLY A 141 -0.32 9.78 -14.05
CA GLY A 141 0.01 11.00 -13.30
C GLY A 141 -0.28 12.30 -14.07
N ASN A 142 -1.37 12.33 -14.83
CA ASN A 142 -1.82 13.51 -15.57
C ASN A 142 -3.17 14.05 -15.01
N LEU A 143 -3.78 14.99 -15.73
CA LEU A 143 -5.07 15.60 -15.41
C LEU A 143 -6.16 15.16 -16.41
N LEU A 144 -6.06 13.92 -16.90
CA LEU A 144 -7.06 13.34 -17.80
C LEU A 144 -8.38 13.12 -17.05
N SER A 145 -9.48 13.55 -17.66
CA SER A 145 -10.82 13.58 -17.08
C SER A 145 -11.83 12.91 -18.02
N GLY A 146 -13.06 12.75 -17.54
CA GLY A 146 -14.12 12.02 -18.23
C GLY A 146 -14.20 10.56 -17.78
N GLU A 147 -14.90 9.75 -18.55
CA GLU A 147 -15.04 8.31 -18.30
C GLU A 147 -13.94 7.51 -19.00
N MET A 148 -13.73 6.27 -18.55
CA MET A 148 -12.87 5.31 -19.25
C MET A 148 -13.37 5.10 -20.69
N PRO A 149 -12.58 5.40 -21.73
CA PRO A 149 -13.10 5.37 -23.09
C PRO A 149 -13.33 3.95 -23.63
N GLU A 150 -14.54 3.66 -24.12
CA GLU A 150 -14.87 2.36 -24.72
C GLU A 150 -14.02 2.03 -25.96
N PHE A 151 -13.54 3.04 -26.70
CA PHE A 151 -12.74 2.81 -27.90
C PHE A 151 -11.41 2.10 -27.60
N LEU A 152 -10.90 2.18 -26.36
CA LEU A 152 -9.68 1.44 -25.99
C LEU A 152 -9.84 -0.06 -26.21
N ALA A 153 -11.07 -0.59 -26.09
CA ALA A 153 -11.39 -1.98 -26.32
C ALA A 153 -11.30 -2.42 -27.81
N THR A 154 -11.19 -1.48 -28.76
CA THR A 154 -11.03 -1.79 -30.19
C THR A 154 -9.55 -1.92 -30.58
N MET A 155 -8.65 -1.44 -29.74
CA MET A 155 -7.20 -1.41 -29.98
C MET A 155 -6.56 -2.75 -29.59
N MET A 156 -6.87 -3.80 -30.36
CA MET A 156 -6.54 -5.20 -30.02
C MET A 156 -5.05 -5.52 -29.88
N ASN A 157 -4.16 -4.64 -30.34
CA ASN A 157 -2.70 -4.78 -30.20
C ASN A 157 -2.18 -4.28 -28.84
N LEU A 158 -3.00 -3.60 -28.03
CA LEU A 158 -2.59 -3.12 -26.72
C LEU A 158 -2.11 -4.27 -25.83
N SER A 159 -0.89 -4.10 -25.33
CA SER A 159 -0.24 -4.98 -24.35
C SER A 159 -0.14 -4.32 -22.98
N GLU A 160 -0.04 -2.99 -22.92
CA GLU A 160 -0.02 -2.23 -21.68
C GLU A 160 -0.94 -1.01 -21.78
N ILE A 161 -1.80 -0.84 -20.77
CA ILE A 161 -2.57 0.36 -20.51
C ILE A 161 -2.21 0.85 -19.10
N ARG A 162 -1.60 2.02 -19.01
CA ARG A 162 -1.19 2.65 -17.73
C ARG A 162 -1.76 4.06 -17.64
N LEU A 163 -2.89 4.18 -16.95
CA LEU A 163 -3.65 5.42 -16.80
C LEU A 163 -3.75 5.88 -15.33
N ALA A 164 -3.08 5.18 -14.41
CA ALA A 164 -3.13 5.47 -12.98
C ALA A 164 -2.86 6.94 -12.63
N ARG A 165 -3.40 7.40 -11.50
CA ARG A 165 -3.28 8.79 -11.00
C ARG A 165 -3.78 9.82 -12.02
N ASN A 166 -4.96 9.60 -12.58
CA ASN A 166 -5.71 10.56 -13.40
C ASN A 166 -7.14 10.68 -12.87
N PRO A 167 -7.81 11.84 -12.94
CA PRO A 167 -9.23 11.97 -12.56
C PRO A 167 -10.22 11.37 -13.60
N LEU A 168 -9.94 10.15 -14.08
CA LEU A 168 -10.77 9.39 -15.05
C LEU A 168 -11.74 8.47 -14.30
N GLY A 169 -12.99 8.89 -14.18
CA GLY A 169 -14.01 8.19 -13.40
C GLY A 169 -14.92 7.27 -14.21
N GLY A 170 -16.13 7.08 -13.70
CA GLY A 170 -17.16 6.24 -14.32
C GLY A 170 -16.93 4.74 -14.11
N PRO A 171 -17.87 3.89 -14.57
CA PRO A 171 -17.72 2.45 -14.51
C PRO A 171 -16.66 1.94 -15.49
N LEU A 172 -15.99 0.84 -15.14
CA LEU A 172 -15.08 0.18 -16.08
C LEU A 172 -15.90 -0.52 -17.18
N PRO A 173 -15.65 -0.25 -18.48
CA PRO A 173 -16.42 -0.86 -19.55
C PRO A 173 -16.06 -2.35 -19.70
N ALA A 174 -17.09 -3.20 -19.76
CA ALA A 174 -16.96 -4.65 -19.94
C ALA A 174 -16.21 -5.02 -21.23
N SER A 175 -16.25 -4.15 -22.26
CA SER A 175 -15.56 -4.32 -23.52
C SER A 175 -14.04 -4.41 -23.37
N LEU A 176 -13.43 -3.91 -22.28
CA LEU A 176 -11.99 -4.09 -22.03
C LEU A 176 -11.57 -5.54 -21.96
N GLY A 177 -12.48 -6.47 -21.63
CA GLY A 177 -12.24 -7.91 -21.70
C GLY A 177 -11.95 -8.45 -23.10
N ASN A 178 -12.11 -7.65 -24.16
CA ASN A 178 -11.78 -8.01 -25.54
C ASN A 178 -10.29 -7.89 -25.87
N LEU A 179 -9.49 -7.23 -25.03
CA LEU A 179 -8.08 -6.94 -25.28
C LEU A 179 -7.19 -8.19 -25.03
N SER A 180 -7.32 -9.20 -25.89
CA SER A 180 -6.65 -10.50 -25.74
C SER A 180 -5.12 -10.46 -25.70
N ASN A 181 -4.50 -9.34 -26.09
CA ASN A 181 -3.05 -9.13 -26.00
C ASN A 181 -2.60 -8.42 -24.71
N LEU A 182 -3.53 -7.95 -23.88
CA LEU A 182 -3.23 -7.15 -22.71
C LEU A 182 -2.46 -7.97 -21.66
N GLN A 183 -1.32 -7.44 -21.24
CA GLN A 183 -0.42 -7.98 -20.24
C GLN A 183 -0.42 -7.13 -18.96
N ARG A 184 -0.62 -5.82 -19.09
CA ARG A 184 -0.69 -4.90 -17.95
C ARG A 184 -1.88 -3.95 -18.08
N LEU A 185 -2.71 -3.93 -17.04
CA LEU A 185 -3.77 -2.95 -16.86
C LEU A 185 -3.55 -2.24 -15.52
N ASP A 186 -3.18 -0.96 -15.59
CA ASP A 186 -2.83 -0.14 -14.44
C ASP A 186 -3.72 1.10 -14.37
N LEU A 187 -4.73 1.00 -13.51
CA LEU A 187 -5.83 1.94 -13.34
C LEU A 187 -5.92 2.47 -11.89
N GLY A 188 -4.83 2.41 -11.14
CA GLY A 188 -4.81 2.83 -9.74
C GLY A 188 -5.12 4.32 -9.55
N ARG A 189 -5.89 4.67 -8.52
CA ARG A 189 -6.19 6.05 -8.12
C ARG A 189 -6.84 6.87 -9.24
N MET A 190 -7.89 6.33 -9.86
CA MET A 190 -8.60 6.95 -10.99
C MET A 190 -10.02 7.44 -10.67
N GLN A 191 -10.59 7.10 -9.51
CA GLN A 191 -12.02 7.34 -9.16
C GLN A 191 -13.01 6.45 -9.94
N ILE A 192 -12.57 5.29 -10.43
CA ILE A 192 -13.42 4.32 -11.13
C ILE A 192 -14.51 3.82 -10.17
N THR A 193 -15.75 3.77 -10.64
CA THR A 193 -16.93 3.34 -9.88
C THR A 193 -17.49 2.01 -10.42
N GLY A 194 -18.60 1.52 -9.83
CA GLY A 194 -19.26 0.30 -10.30
C GLY A 194 -18.54 -0.98 -9.87
N GLY A 195 -18.97 -2.12 -10.42
CA GLY A 195 -18.35 -3.42 -10.15
C GLY A 195 -17.18 -3.72 -11.08
N ILE A 196 -16.32 -4.65 -10.68
CA ILE A 196 -15.28 -5.20 -11.56
C ILE A 196 -15.98 -6.06 -12.64
N PRO A 197 -15.84 -5.76 -13.94
CA PRO A 197 -16.48 -6.54 -15.00
C PRO A 197 -15.94 -7.98 -15.05
N VAL A 198 -16.84 -8.95 -15.14
CA VAL A 198 -16.50 -10.38 -15.23
C VAL A 198 -15.69 -10.70 -16.51
N GLU A 199 -15.88 -9.90 -17.56
CA GLU A 199 -15.19 -10.02 -18.84
C GLU A 199 -13.68 -9.84 -18.72
N LEU A 200 -13.19 -9.16 -17.68
CA LEU A 200 -11.74 -9.08 -17.42
C LEU A 200 -11.11 -10.46 -17.25
N GLY A 201 -11.88 -11.45 -16.78
CA GLY A 201 -11.44 -12.86 -16.70
C GLY A 201 -11.11 -13.52 -18.05
N ARG A 202 -11.40 -12.87 -19.18
CA ARG A 202 -11.03 -13.34 -20.54
C ARG A 202 -9.60 -12.97 -20.94
N LEU A 203 -8.95 -12.07 -20.21
CA LEU A 203 -7.63 -11.52 -20.53
C LEU A 203 -6.50 -12.51 -20.19
N SER A 204 -6.47 -13.66 -20.86
CA SER A 204 -5.57 -14.78 -20.55
C SER A 204 -4.06 -14.47 -20.55
N LYS A 205 -3.63 -13.36 -21.19
CA LYS A 205 -2.23 -12.90 -21.17
C LYS A 205 -1.92 -11.90 -20.04
N LEU A 206 -2.91 -11.49 -19.26
CA LEU A 206 -2.76 -10.48 -18.22
C LEU A 206 -1.82 -10.99 -17.12
N GLN A 207 -0.79 -10.19 -16.85
CA GLN A 207 0.22 -10.44 -15.83
C GLN A 207 0.07 -9.49 -14.65
N ARG A 208 -0.46 -8.29 -14.87
CA ARG A 208 -0.62 -7.27 -13.83
C ARG A 208 -1.96 -6.58 -13.95
N LEU A 209 -2.77 -6.69 -12.90
CA LEU A 209 -4.03 -5.98 -12.72
C LEU A 209 -3.91 -5.09 -11.48
N GLU A 210 -3.78 -3.78 -11.70
CA GLU A 210 -3.62 -2.78 -10.64
C GLU A 210 -4.80 -1.82 -10.72
N MET A 211 -5.70 -1.86 -9.74
CA MET A 211 -6.89 -1.02 -9.67
C MET A 211 -7.10 -0.43 -8.27
N SER A 212 -6.02 -0.31 -7.50
CA SER A 212 -6.08 0.16 -6.12
C SER A 212 -6.46 1.64 -5.99
N GLY A 213 -7.09 2.00 -4.86
CA GLY A 213 -7.47 3.38 -4.57
C GLY A 213 -8.56 3.94 -5.49
N ASN A 214 -9.54 3.12 -5.86
CA ASN A 214 -10.70 3.52 -6.64
C ASN A 214 -11.99 3.48 -5.78
N GLN A 215 -13.15 3.62 -6.41
CA GLN A 215 -14.48 3.52 -5.80
C GLN A 215 -15.20 2.26 -6.30
N LEU A 216 -14.45 1.18 -6.55
CA LEU A 216 -15.03 -0.09 -6.98
C LEU A 216 -15.91 -0.66 -5.87
N SER A 217 -17.01 -1.26 -6.28
CA SER A 217 -18.08 -1.77 -5.43
C SER A 217 -18.50 -3.18 -5.82
N GLY A 218 -19.33 -3.83 -5.00
CA GLY A 218 -19.78 -5.20 -5.27
C GLY A 218 -18.79 -6.24 -4.75
N THR A 219 -18.68 -7.38 -5.43
CA THR A 219 -17.84 -8.51 -5.03
C THR A 219 -16.69 -8.74 -5.99
N LEU A 220 -15.66 -9.45 -5.52
CA LEU A 220 -14.60 -9.96 -6.39
C LEU A 220 -15.17 -10.99 -7.39
N PRO A 221 -15.02 -10.78 -8.71
CA PRO A 221 -15.52 -11.74 -9.71
C PRO A 221 -14.73 -13.05 -9.65
N PRO A 222 -15.40 -14.22 -9.56
CA PRO A 222 -14.72 -15.52 -9.65
C PRO A 222 -13.98 -15.72 -10.97
N GLU A 223 -14.42 -15.08 -12.06
CA GLU A 223 -13.81 -15.16 -13.39
C GLU A 223 -12.39 -14.63 -13.44
N LEU A 224 -11.98 -13.74 -12.52
CA LEU A 224 -10.58 -13.33 -12.42
C LEU A 224 -9.66 -14.51 -12.09
N GLY A 225 -10.18 -15.60 -11.50
CA GLY A 225 -9.45 -16.85 -11.31
C GLY A 225 -9.01 -17.53 -12.60
N ASN A 226 -9.55 -17.15 -13.77
CA ASN A 226 -9.10 -17.67 -15.07
C ASN A 226 -7.76 -17.07 -15.52
N LEU A 227 -7.28 -16.01 -14.86
CA LEU A 227 -6.07 -15.27 -15.24
C LEU A 227 -4.80 -15.98 -14.75
N SER A 228 -4.55 -17.19 -15.26
CA SER A 228 -3.44 -18.05 -14.81
C SER A 228 -2.04 -17.43 -14.99
N ASN A 229 -1.86 -16.42 -15.84
CA ASN A 229 -0.61 -15.69 -16.03
C ASN A 229 -0.43 -14.50 -15.05
N LEU A 230 -1.42 -14.23 -14.21
CA LEU A 230 -1.41 -13.08 -13.31
C LEU A 230 -0.32 -13.24 -12.25
N THR A 231 0.52 -12.22 -12.15
CA THR A 231 1.63 -12.09 -11.20
C THR A 231 1.34 -11.05 -10.12
N VAL A 232 0.52 -10.05 -10.42
CA VAL A 232 0.09 -9.02 -9.48
C VAL A 232 -1.40 -8.81 -9.61
N LEU A 233 -2.12 -8.99 -8.50
CA LEU A 233 -3.50 -8.60 -8.31
C LEU A 233 -3.56 -7.57 -7.19
N ASN A 234 -3.82 -6.32 -7.54
CA ASN A 234 -3.95 -5.24 -6.58
C ASN A 234 -5.29 -4.53 -6.75
N LEU A 235 -6.20 -4.79 -5.82
CA LEU A 235 -7.52 -4.18 -5.72
C LEU A 235 -7.70 -3.41 -4.40
N GLY A 236 -6.61 -3.18 -3.67
CA GLY A 236 -6.62 -2.53 -2.36
C GLY A 236 -7.22 -1.12 -2.39
N GLU A 237 -7.56 -0.58 -1.23
CA GLU A 237 -8.11 0.78 -1.06
C GLU A 237 -9.40 1.04 -1.87
N ASN A 238 -10.18 -0.01 -2.16
CA ASN A 238 -11.51 0.07 -2.74
C ASN A 238 -12.57 -0.18 -1.67
N ARG A 239 -12.89 0.88 -0.92
CA ARG A 239 -13.70 0.82 0.31
C ARG A 239 -15.13 0.30 0.16
N GLN A 240 -15.60 0.00 -1.05
CA GLN A 240 -16.94 -0.54 -1.32
C GLN A 240 -16.92 -1.98 -1.86
N LEU A 241 -15.73 -2.56 -2.11
CA LEU A 241 -15.61 -4.00 -2.40
C LEU A 241 -15.93 -4.82 -1.15
N SER A 242 -16.67 -5.90 -1.33
CA SER A 242 -17.22 -6.72 -0.25
C SER A 242 -17.36 -8.19 -0.68
N GLY A 243 -17.93 -9.04 0.19
CA GLY A 243 -18.00 -10.49 -0.04
C GLY A 243 -16.71 -11.20 0.39
N SER A 244 -16.51 -12.44 -0.06
CA SER A 244 -15.32 -13.25 0.26
C SER A 244 -14.36 -13.33 -0.92
N ILE A 245 -13.11 -13.73 -0.64
CA ILE A 245 -12.15 -14.10 -1.68
C ILE A 245 -12.66 -15.37 -2.40
N PRO A 246 -12.87 -15.35 -3.74
CA PRO A 246 -13.42 -16.50 -4.46
C PRO A 246 -12.46 -17.70 -4.49
N ASP A 247 -12.99 -18.92 -4.34
CA ASP A 247 -12.17 -20.15 -4.39
C ASP A 247 -11.50 -20.40 -5.74
N THR A 248 -12.04 -19.82 -6.82
CA THR A 248 -11.42 -19.90 -8.15
C THR A 248 -10.05 -19.22 -8.20
N TYR A 249 -9.70 -18.37 -7.23
CA TYR A 249 -8.41 -17.70 -7.18
C TYR A 249 -7.26 -18.65 -6.82
N ALA A 250 -7.59 -19.87 -6.36
CA ALA A 250 -6.62 -20.97 -6.26
C ALA A 250 -5.93 -21.29 -7.60
N ASN A 251 -6.54 -20.91 -8.73
CA ASN A 251 -5.95 -21.12 -10.07
C ASN A 251 -4.86 -20.10 -10.43
N LEU A 252 -4.66 -19.04 -9.63
CA LEU A 252 -3.67 -17.98 -9.88
C LEU A 252 -2.24 -18.43 -9.49
N SER A 253 -1.80 -19.57 -10.02
CA SER A 253 -0.52 -20.22 -9.67
C SER A 253 0.75 -19.40 -9.98
N ASN A 254 0.64 -18.33 -10.76
CA ASN A 254 1.73 -17.40 -11.06
C ASN A 254 1.76 -16.15 -10.16
N LEU A 255 0.86 -16.04 -9.18
CA LEU A 255 0.70 -14.84 -8.38
C LEU A 255 1.87 -14.65 -7.42
N HIS A 256 2.44 -13.44 -7.43
CA HIS A 256 3.50 -12.99 -6.52
C HIS A 256 2.95 -11.98 -5.50
N ARG A 257 1.94 -11.19 -5.88
CA ARG A 257 1.33 -10.18 -5.00
C ARG A 257 -0.19 -10.31 -5.03
N LEU A 258 -0.77 -10.51 -3.85
CA LEU A 258 -2.20 -10.48 -3.59
C LEU A 258 -2.49 -9.33 -2.62
N GLU A 259 -3.06 -8.24 -3.14
CA GLU A 259 -3.28 -6.99 -2.40
C GLU A 259 -4.75 -6.61 -2.53
N VAL A 260 -5.50 -6.79 -1.44
CA VAL A 260 -6.93 -6.46 -1.33
C VAL A 260 -7.22 -5.77 0.02
N ASP A 261 -6.21 -5.08 0.53
CA ASP A 261 -6.22 -4.26 1.74
C ASP A 261 -7.22 -3.10 1.68
N GLY A 262 -7.70 -2.62 2.82
CA GLY A 262 -8.54 -1.40 2.86
C GLY A 262 -9.89 -1.53 2.13
N THR A 263 -10.50 -2.71 2.14
CA THR A 263 -11.82 -2.96 1.55
C THR A 263 -12.84 -3.41 2.61
N GLN A 264 -13.96 -4.03 2.21
CA GLN A 264 -14.94 -4.63 3.13
C GLN A 264 -15.06 -6.15 2.92
N LEU A 265 -13.98 -6.81 2.47
CA LEU A 265 -13.96 -8.26 2.32
C LEU A 265 -14.17 -8.95 3.67
N SER A 266 -14.86 -10.07 3.65
CA SER A 266 -15.30 -10.83 4.82
C SER A 266 -15.26 -12.34 4.56
N GLY A 267 -15.52 -13.13 5.60
CA GLY A 267 -15.32 -14.57 5.54
C GLY A 267 -13.89 -14.96 5.94
N ALA A 268 -13.60 -16.25 5.91
CA ALA A 268 -12.30 -16.77 6.31
C ALA A 268 -11.22 -16.50 5.25
N ILE A 269 -9.97 -16.33 5.70
CA ILE A 269 -8.81 -16.41 4.82
C ILE A 269 -8.77 -17.84 4.22
N PRO A 270 -8.84 -18.01 2.89
CA PRO A 270 -8.88 -19.34 2.31
C PRO A 270 -7.54 -20.09 2.45
N ALA A 271 -7.59 -21.34 2.92
CA ALA A 271 -6.40 -22.18 3.09
C ALA A 271 -5.63 -22.44 1.78
N TRP A 272 -6.31 -22.40 0.62
CA TRP A 272 -5.68 -22.59 -0.69
C TRP A 272 -4.67 -21.49 -1.02
N ILE A 273 -4.67 -20.33 -0.34
CA ILE A 273 -3.62 -19.32 -0.52
C ILE A 273 -2.23 -19.95 -0.27
N GLY A 274 -2.12 -20.88 0.68
CA GLY A 274 -0.89 -21.64 0.95
C GLY A 274 -0.38 -22.51 -0.20
N SER A 275 -1.18 -22.73 -1.25
CA SER A 275 -0.77 -23.46 -2.47
C SER A 275 -0.14 -22.55 -3.54
N LEU A 276 -0.27 -21.23 -3.40
CA LEU A 276 0.28 -20.24 -4.34
C LEU A 276 1.76 -19.98 -4.05
N THR A 277 2.59 -21.00 -4.27
CA THR A 277 4.02 -21.05 -3.88
C THR A 277 4.93 -19.93 -4.41
N LYS A 278 4.45 -19.11 -5.34
CA LYS A 278 5.17 -17.94 -5.87
C LYS A 278 4.84 -16.63 -5.14
N LEU A 279 3.92 -16.65 -4.17
CA LEU A 279 3.57 -15.47 -3.39
C LEU A 279 4.76 -14.93 -2.60
N GLU A 280 4.96 -13.63 -2.74
CA GLU A 280 5.95 -12.83 -2.04
C GLU A 280 5.28 -11.78 -1.14
N ASN A 281 4.07 -11.31 -1.50
CA ASN A 281 3.30 -10.34 -0.73
C ASN A 281 1.83 -10.76 -0.58
N ILE A 282 1.34 -10.76 0.66
CA ILE A 282 -0.07 -10.90 1.02
C ILE A 282 -0.46 -9.70 1.87
N GLN A 283 -1.34 -8.84 1.35
CA GLN A 283 -1.93 -7.70 2.07
C GLN A 283 -3.45 -7.88 2.08
N LEU A 284 -3.98 -8.32 3.23
CA LEU A 284 -5.41 -8.52 3.51
C LEU A 284 -5.87 -7.65 4.69
N ASP A 285 -5.03 -6.73 5.15
CA ASP A 285 -5.28 -5.85 6.27
C ASP A 285 -6.46 -4.90 6.02
N ASN A 286 -6.96 -4.27 7.07
CA ASN A 286 -8.05 -3.28 6.98
C ASN A 286 -9.30 -3.81 6.26
N ASN A 287 -9.77 -4.99 6.68
CA ASN A 287 -10.92 -5.70 6.12
C ASN A 287 -11.89 -6.16 7.24
N ARG A 288 -12.82 -7.07 6.90
CA ARG A 288 -13.74 -7.73 7.84
C ARG A 288 -13.56 -9.25 7.85
N MET A 289 -12.33 -9.72 7.61
CA MET A 289 -12.00 -11.14 7.54
C MET A 289 -12.20 -11.78 8.93
N THR A 290 -12.79 -12.97 8.95
CA THR A 290 -13.10 -13.73 10.17
C THR A 290 -12.40 -15.09 10.16
N GLY A 291 -12.68 -15.96 11.13
CA GLY A 291 -12.08 -17.30 11.20
C GLY A 291 -10.66 -17.27 11.74
N THR A 292 -9.87 -18.30 11.44
CA THR A 292 -8.48 -18.44 11.92
C THR A 292 -7.48 -18.15 10.81
N ILE A 293 -6.24 -17.82 11.17
CA ILE A 293 -5.13 -17.81 10.22
C ILE A 293 -4.86 -19.26 9.77
N PRO A 294 -4.92 -19.59 8.46
CA PRO A 294 -4.68 -20.95 8.00
C PRO A 294 -3.21 -21.37 8.20
N PRO A 295 -2.93 -22.54 8.79
CA PRO A 295 -1.56 -23.05 8.90
C PRO A 295 -0.89 -23.27 7.54
N GLU A 296 -1.68 -23.49 6.48
CA GLU A 296 -1.20 -23.66 5.10
C GLU A 296 -0.43 -22.43 4.59
N LEU A 297 -0.64 -21.24 5.16
CA LEU A 297 0.16 -20.06 4.83
C LEU A 297 1.65 -20.27 5.12
N GLY A 298 2.02 -21.17 6.03
CA GLY A 298 3.40 -21.58 6.30
C GLY A 298 4.09 -22.32 5.13
N ASN A 299 3.34 -22.72 4.09
CA ASN A 299 3.86 -23.42 2.91
C ASN A 299 4.38 -22.49 1.80
N LEU A 300 4.53 -21.19 2.06
CA LEU A 300 4.90 -20.19 1.06
C LEU A 300 6.40 -19.86 1.13
N PRO A 301 7.28 -20.54 0.37
CA PRO A 301 8.73 -20.45 0.57
C PRO A 301 9.33 -19.07 0.24
N GLY A 302 8.64 -18.29 -0.60
CA GLY A 302 9.07 -16.97 -1.06
C GLY A 302 8.41 -15.79 -0.35
N LEU A 303 7.54 -16.03 0.65
CA LEU A 303 6.76 -14.96 1.25
C LEU A 303 7.61 -14.00 2.07
N ARG A 304 7.52 -12.70 1.76
CA ARG A 304 8.29 -11.63 2.40
C ARG A 304 7.44 -10.74 3.29
N ILE A 305 6.23 -10.43 2.85
CA ILE A 305 5.30 -9.54 3.56
C ILE A 305 3.98 -10.29 3.78
N MET A 306 3.54 -10.31 5.04
CA MET A 306 2.22 -10.79 5.45
C MET A 306 1.59 -9.74 6.37
N GLU A 307 0.59 -9.04 5.86
CA GLU A 307 -0.21 -8.04 6.57
C GLU A 307 -1.67 -8.53 6.65
N LEU A 308 -2.12 -8.87 7.86
CA LEU A 308 -3.45 -9.39 8.16
C LEU A 308 -4.13 -8.61 9.30
N ASP A 309 -3.56 -7.46 9.68
CA ASP A 309 -4.03 -6.59 10.75
C ASP A 309 -5.38 -5.94 10.45
N ASP A 310 -5.96 -5.27 11.44
CA ASP A 310 -7.24 -4.56 11.32
C ASP A 310 -8.36 -5.44 10.72
N ASN A 311 -8.56 -6.61 11.34
CA ASN A 311 -9.53 -7.62 10.93
C ASN A 311 -10.26 -8.23 12.14
N GLN A 312 -11.01 -9.32 11.94
CA GLN A 312 -11.74 -10.04 12.98
C GLN A 312 -11.23 -11.49 13.10
N LEU A 313 -9.92 -11.70 12.87
CA LEU A 313 -9.30 -13.02 12.95
C LEU A 313 -9.24 -13.50 14.40
N THR A 314 -9.45 -14.79 14.59
CA THR A 314 -9.58 -15.48 15.89
C THR A 314 -8.66 -16.71 15.93
N GLY A 315 -8.64 -17.41 17.05
CA GLY A 315 -7.83 -18.62 17.21
C GLY A 315 -6.35 -18.30 17.47
N ASN A 316 -5.49 -19.30 17.31
CA ASN A 316 -4.06 -19.15 17.62
C ASN A 316 -3.28 -18.69 16.40
N ILE A 317 -2.13 -18.05 16.62
CA ILE A 317 -1.11 -17.89 15.59
C ILE A 317 -0.57 -19.30 15.27
N PRO A 318 -0.62 -19.78 14.00
CA PRO A 318 -0.13 -21.11 13.66
C PRO A 318 1.40 -21.19 13.79
N PRO A 319 1.95 -22.22 14.46
CA PRO A 319 3.40 -22.44 14.53
C PRO A 319 4.03 -22.69 13.15
N GLU A 320 3.26 -23.16 12.18
CA GLU A 320 3.68 -23.39 10.79
C GLU A 320 4.21 -22.12 10.12
N LEU A 321 3.75 -20.94 10.55
CA LEU A 321 4.28 -19.65 10.06
C LEU A 321 5.78 -19.50 10.33
N GLY A 322 6.34 -20.20 11.32
CA GLY A 322 7.78 -20.25 11.58
C GLY A 322 8.61 -20.91 10.45
N SER A 323 7.96 -21.52 9.45
CA SER A 323 8.62 -22.09 8.26
C SER A 323 8.97 -21.05 7.19
N LEU A 324 8.46 -19.82 7.32
CA LEU A 324 8.58 -18.75 6.33
C LEU A 324 9.95 -18.05 6.37
N SER A 325 11.00 -18.77 6.02
CA SER A 325 12.41 -18.31 6.12
C SER A 325 12.79 -17.06 5.30
N THR A 326 11.89 -16.58 4.42
CA THR A 326 12.05 -15.36 3.62
C THR A 326 11.28 -14.16 4.18
N LEU A 327 10.46 -14.36 5.23
CA LEU A 327 9.58 -13.35 5.79
C LEU A 327 10.38 -12.22 6.43
N THR A 328 10.09 -10.99 6.00
CA THR A 328 10.66 -9.76 6.54
C THR A 328 9.65 -9.00 7.39
N GLN A 329 8.35 -9.19 7.15
CA GLN A 329 7.30 -8.48 7.87
C GLN A 329 6.10 -9.39 8.16
N LEU A 330 5.74 -9.45 9.44
CA LEU A 330 4.55 -10.14 9.94
C LEU A 330 3.74 -9.17 10.81
N VAL A 331 2.60 -8.71 10.29
CA VAL A 331 1.71 -7.74 10.94
C VAL A 331 0.35 -8.39 11.15
N LEU A 332 0.00 -8.61 12.42
CA LEU A 332 -1.22 -9.31 12.85
C LEU A 332 -1.99 -8.53 13.93
N HIS A 333 -1.67 -7.25 14.13
CA HIS A 333 -2.30 -6.44 15.18
C HIS A 333 -3.79 -6.19 14.91
N ASP A 334 -4.49 -5.60 15.88
CA ASP A 334 -5.92 -5.25 15.74
C ASP A 334 -6.80 -6.42 15.26
N ASN A 335 -6.65 -7.55 15.93
CA ASN A 335 -7.43 -8.76 15.71
C ASN A 335 -7.94 -9.33 17.03
N GLN A 336 -8.50 -10.54 17.00
CA GLN A 336 -9.00 -11.27 18.16
C GLN A 336 -8.19 -12.57 18.39
N LEU A 337 -6.90 -12.56 18.04
CA LEU A 337 -6.02 -13.72 18.17
C LEU A 337 -5.81 -14.08 19.65
N THR A 338 -5.73 -15.37 19.93
CA THR A 338 -5.67 -15.98 21.27
C THR A 338 -4.50 -16.95 21.37
N GLY A 339 -4.33 -17.59 22.53
CA GLY A 339 -3.25 -18.56 22.76
C GLY A 339 -1.90 -17.88 22.94
N SER A 340 -0.83 -18.66 22.94
CA SER A 340 0.54 -18.18 23.09
C SER A 340 1.17 -17.79 21.76
N ILE A 341 2.13 -16.88 21.80
CA ILE A 341 3.04 -16.62 20.68
C ILE A 341 3.85 -17.92 20.43
N PRO A 342 3.83 -18.52 19.22
CA PRO A 342 4.60 -19.73 18.93
C PRO A 342 6.11 -19.47 18.98
N ALA A 343 6.87 -20.38 19.58
CA ALA A 343 8.33 -20.26 19.64
C ALA A 343 8.98 -20.40 18.26
N GLU A 344 8.29 -21.07 17.33
CA GLU A 344 8.67 -21.27 15.94
C GLU A 344 8.83 -19.96 15.17
N LEU A 345 8.20 -18.85 15.61
CA LEU A 345 8.44 -17.52 15.02
C LEU A 345 9.90 -17.07 15.20
N GLY A 346 10.63 -17.62 16.18
CA GLY A 346 12.08 -17.41 16.33
C GLY A 346 12.92 -17.96 15.15
N ASN A 347 12.35 -18.82 14.31
CA ASN A 347 13.04 -19.35 13.12
C ASN A 347 13.05 -18.36 11.94
N LEU A 348 12.34 -17.22 12.04
CA LEU A 348 12.20 -16.23 10.98
C LEU A 348 13.39 -15.27 10.94
N TYR A 349 14.59 -15.79 10.71
CA TYR A 349 15.86 -15.03 10.82
C TYR A 349 15.98 -13.78 9.92
N ARG A 350 15.07 -13.56 8.96
CA ARG A 350 14.98 -12.36 8.12
C ARG A 350 13.95 -11.33 8.60
N LEU A 351 13.21 -11.62 9.67
CA LEU A 351 12.13 -10.77 10.14
C LEU A 351 12.68 -9.44 10.66
N GLU A 352 12.17 -8.35 10.10
CA GLU A 352 12.48 -6.98 10.47
C GLU A 352 11.35 -6.34 11.29
N ARG A 353 10.11 -6.77 11.10
CA ARG A 353 8.92 -6.23 11.78
C ARG A 353 8.00 -7.35 12.24
N LEU A 354 7.73 -7.39 13.54
CA LEU A 354 6.76 -8.28 14.19
C LEU A 354 5.80 -7.43 15.02
N GLU A 355 4.53 -7.39 14.59
CA GLU A 355 3.50 -6.58 15.23
C GLU A 355 2.27 -7.43 15.56
N LEU A 356 2.06 -7.64 16.86
CA LEU A 356 1.01 -8.50 17.41
C LEU A 356 0.10 -7.73 18.38
N GLN A 357 0.23 -6.41 18.46
CA GLN A 357 -0.47 -5.59 19.43
C GLN A 357 -1.99 -5.66 19.30
N ARG A 358 -2.70 -5.31 20.36
CA ARG A 358 -4.18 -5.20 20.36
C ARG A 358 -4.86 -6.52 19.96
N ASN A 359 -4.40 -7.60 20.57
CA ASN A 359 -4.96 -8.95 20.46
C ASN A 359 -5.33 -9.50 21.85
N GLN A 360 -5.57 -10.81 21.96
CA GLN A 360 -5.87 -11.50 23.22
C GLN A 360 -4.83 -12.59 23.52
N LEU A 361 -3.58 -12.38 23.11
CA LEU A 361 -2.48 -13.33 23.27
C LEU A 361 -2.15 -13.51 24.76
N THR A 362 -1.82 -14.73 25.16
CA THR A 362 -1.55 -15.15 26.56
C THR A 362 -0.21 -15.87 26.66
N GLY A 363 0.20 -16.25 27.87
CA GLY A 363 1.46 -16.97 28.09
C GLY A 363 2.69 -16.07 28.08
N CYS A 364 3.88 -16.68 28.07
CA CYS A 364 5.15 -15.95 28.11
C CYS A 364 5.58 -15.49 26.71
N ILE A 365 6.38 -14.43 26.63
CA ILE A 365 7.14 -14.10 25.41
C ILE A 365 8.15 -15.25 25.17
N PRO A 366 8.20 -15.89 23.99
CA PRO A 366 9.16 -16.96 23.74
C PRO A 366 10.60 -16.44 23.68
N SER A 367 11.52 -17.08 24.40
CA SER A 367 12.95 -16.75 24.34
C SER A 367 13.54 -16.92 22.93
N ALA A 368 12.94 -17.77 22.10
CA ALA A 368 13.31 -17.97 20.70
C ALA A 368 13.24 -16.67 19.87
N LEU A 369 12.42 -15.68 20.24
CA LEU A 369 12.39 -14.39 19.55
C LEU A 369 13.72 -13.63 19.65
N GLY A 370 14.55 -13.92 20.67
CA GLY A 370 15.91 -13.36 20.80
C GLY A 370 16.85 -13.73 19.64
N GLN A 371 16.50 -14.74 18.83
CA GLN A 371 17.28 -15.16 17.66
C GLN A 371 17.13 -14.24 16.44
N LEU A 372 16.14 -13.34 16.45
CA LEU A 372 15.78 -12.48 15.32
C LEU A 372 16.71 -11.25 15.21
N ALA A 373 17.97 -11.48 14.84
CA ALA A 373 19.01 -10.44 14.84
C ALA A 373 18.73 -9.26 13.88
N LEU A 374 17.85 -9.43 12.90
CA LEU A 374 17.43 -8.38 11.96
C LEU A 374 16.17 -7.62 12.40
N LEU A 375 15.55 -8.01 13.52
CA LEU A 375 14.32 -7.40 14.00
C LEU A 375 14.56 -5.94 14.40
N ARG A 376 13.77 -5.04 13.81
CA ARG A 376 13.80 -3.59 14.05
C ARG A 376 12.60 -3.13 14.85
N VAL A 377 11.44 -3.74 14.63
CA VAL A 377 10.19 -3.41 15.32
C VAL A 377 9.63 -4.67 15.96
N LEU A 378 9.48 -4.64 17.28
CA LEU A 378 8.77 -5.64 18.06
C LEU A 378 7.67 -4.96 18.87
N ASN A 379 6.43 -5.09 18.41
CA ASN A 379 5.28 -4.55 19.14
C ASN A 379 4.34 -5.68 19.59
N LEU A 380 4.26 -5.87 20.90
CA LEU A 380 3.45 -6.89 21.57
C LEU A 380 2.40 -6.27 22.51
N SER A 381 2.17 -4.96 22.41
CA SER A 381 1.36 -4.22 23.39
C SER A 381 -0.12 -4.58 23.37
N ASP A 382 -0.82 -4.21 24.44
CA ASP A 382 -2.28 -4.41 24.57
C ASP A 382 -2.70 -5.87 24.30
N ASN A 383 -2.11 -6.76 25.09
CA ASN A 383 -2.36 -8.21 25.09
C ASN A 383 -2.56 -8.71 26.53
N ARG A 384 -2.51 -10.02 26.74
CA ARG A 384 -2.57 -10.67 28.07
C ARG A 384 -1.31 -11.50 28.33
N LEU A 385 -0.17 -11.07 27.80
CA LEU A 385 1.11 -11.75 27.98
C LEU A 385 1.53 -11.66 29.45
N SER A 386 2.11 -12.73 29.97
CA SER A 386 2.52 -12.87 31.36
C SER A 386 3.97 -13.37 31.45
N CYS A 387 4.38 -13.84 32.63
CA CYS A 387 5.77 -14.23 32.93
C CYS A 387 6.75 -13.04 32.91
N GLY A 388 8.04 -13.33 33.05
CA GLY A 388 9.09 -12.32 32.90
C GLY A 388 9.53 -12.12 31.46
N ILE A 389 10.09 -10.95 31.19
CA ILE A 389 10.75 -10.65 29.91
C ILE A 389 11.96 -11.61 29.77
N PRO A 390 12.03 -12.42 28.69
CA PRO A 390 13.15 -13.33 28.47
C PRO A 390 14.47 -12.56 28.34
N PRO A 391 15.53 -12.91 29.10
CA PRO A 391 16.86 -12.31 28.93
C PRO A 391 17.41 -12.45 27.51
N GLU A 392 16.98 -13.49 26.79
CA GLU A 392 17.37 -13.77 25.40
C GLU A 392 17.03 -12.64 24.42
N LEU A 393 16.06 -11.77 24.74
CA LEU A 393 15.76 -10.59 23.91
C LEU A 393 16.92 -9.57 23.91
N SER A 394 17.74 -9.56 24.97
CA SER A 394 18.81 -8.59 25.18
C SER A 394 20.21 -9.20 25.36
N ALA A 395 20.31 -10.53 25.47
CA ALA A 395 21.58 -11.22 25.75
C ALA A 395 21.61 -12.63 25.17
N VAL A 396 22.77 -13.08 24.69
CA VAL A 396 22.95 -14.49 24.32
C VAL A 396 23.02 -15.32 25.62
N PRO A 397 22.22 -16.39 25.77
CA PRO A 397 22.33 -17.25 26.94
C PRO A 397 23.71 -17.93 26.98
N PRO A 398 24.33 -18.14 28.15
CA PRO A 398 25.71 -18.62 28.27
C PRO A 398 26.03 -19.95 27.55
N GLN A 399 25.00 -20.74 27.24
CA GLN A 399 25.12 -22.06 26.61
C GLN A 399 25.01 -22.03 25.06
N ALA A 400 24.56 -20.93 24.46
CA ALA A 400 24.35 -20.81 23.01
C ALA A 400 25.60 -20.37 22.21
N ALA A 401 26.70 -20.01 22.89
CA ALA A 401 27.94 -19.53 22.27
C ALA A 401 28.66 -20.54 21.34
N GLN A 402 28.11 -21.75 21.13
CA GLN A 402 28.68 -22.80 20.28
C GLN A 402 27.90 -23.06 18.97
N LEU A 403 26.71 -22.47 18.78
CA LEU A 403 25.95 -22.57 17.53
C LEU A 403 25.99 -21.20 16.83
N ALA A 404 26.25 -21.18 15.52
CA ALA A 404 26.58 -19.98 14.74
C ALA A 404 25.46 -18.93 14.56
N ALA A 405 24.49 -18.84 15.49
CA ALA A 405 23.48 -17.79 15.55
C ALA A 405 23.72 -16.94 16.81
N THR A 406 24.34 -15.77 16.62
CA THR A 406 24.65 -14.80 17.67
C THR A 406 23.42 -13.99 18.09
N GLY A 407 22.30 -14.67 18.40
CA GLY A 407 20.99 -14.06 18.58
C GLY A 407 20.90 -13.13 19.79
N VAL A 408 21.00 -11.83 19.53
CA VAL A 408 20.53 -10.71 20.36
C VAL A 408 19.83 -9.76 19.42
N LEU A 409 18.79 -9.07 19.87
CA LEU A 409 18.05 -8.07 19.08
C LEU A 409 18.86 -6.76 18.88
N THR A 410 20.09 -6.86 18.37
CA THR A 410 21.02 -5.72 18.22
C THR A 410 20.59 -4.70 17.18
N SER A 411 19.61 -5.04 16.33
CA SER A 411 19.04 -4.15 15.31
C SER A 411 17.76 -3.45 15.77
N LEU A 412 17.29 -3.75 16.98
CA LEU A 412 15.99 -3.30 17.47
C LEU A 412 15.95 -1.79 17.64
N GLN A 413 14.92 -1.17 17.09
CA GLN A 413 14.69 0.28 17.09
C GLN A 413 13.43 0.62 17.89
N GLU A 414 12.41 -0.24 17.82
CA GLU A 414 11.14 -0.08 18.53
C GLU A 414 10.84 -1.36 19.32
N LEU A 415 10.59 -1.20 20.62
CA LEU A 415 10.13 -2.26 21.50
C LEU A 415 8.95 -1.75 22.34
N ASP A 416 7.76 -2.23 22.03
CA ASP A 416 6.56 -1.91 22.79
C ASP A 416 5.99 -3.20 23.42
N LEU A 417 6.09 -3.30 24.74
CA LEU A 417 5.55 -4.39 25.55
C LEU A 417 4.41 -3.90 26.46
N SER A 418 3.94 -2.67 26.25
CA SER A 418 3.01 -2.01 27.16
C SER A 418 1.66 -2.71 27.25
N ILE A 419 0.89 -2.44 28.31
CA ILE A 419 -0.49 -2.93 28.47
C ILE A 419 -0.54 -4.47 28.38
N ASN A 420 0.18 -5.12 29.28
CA ASN A 420 0.23 -6.58 29.41
C ASN A 420 0.15 -6.98 30.91
N GLN A 421 0.50 -8.21 31.22
CA GLN A 421 0.57 -8.77 32.58
C GLN A 421 1.98 -9.29 32.87
N LEU A 422 3.02 -8.69 32.26
CA LEU A 422 4.41 -9.09 32.45
C LEU A 422 4.84 -8.80 33.89
N THR A 423 5.68 -9.67 34.45
CA THR A 423 6.07 -9.66 35.87
C THR A 423 7.58 -9.79 36.02
N GLY A 424 8.10 -9.57 37.22
CA GLY A 424 9.50 -9.86 37.54
C GLY A 424 10.47 -8.74 37.18
N ALA A 425 11.76 -9.08 37.13
CA ALA A 425 12.83 -8.11 36.89
C ALA A 425 13.03 -7.89 35.38
N ILE A 426 13.20 -6.64 34.97
CA ILE A 426 13.64 -6.31 33.61
C ILE A 426 15.10 -6.77 33.46
N PRO A 427 15.47 -7.52 32.39
CA PRO A 427 16.83 -7.99 32.21
C PRO A 427 17.83 -6.83 32.15
N ALA A 428 18.95 -6.95 32.89
CA ALA A 428 19.96 -5.89 33.01
C ALA A 428 20.57 -5.51 31.66
N GLU A 429 20.65 -6.49 30.75
CA GLU A 429 21.24 -6.39 29.44
C GLU A 429 20.41 -5.56 28.46
N PHE A 430 19.17 -5.15 28.81
CA PHE A 430 18.40 -4.18 28.02
C PHE A 430 19.16 -2.86 27.82
N ALA A 431 20.00 -2.47 28.79
CA ALA A 431 20.85 -1.28 28.67
C ALA A 431 21.89 -1.39 27.54
N THR A 432 22.09 -2.58 26.97
CA THR A 432 23.01 -2.82 25.84
C THR A 432 22.36 -2.65 24.47
N LEU A 433 21.04 -2.52 24.40
CA LEU A 433 20.28 -2.30 23.17
C LEU A 433 20.41 -0.83 22.70
N THR A 434 21.61 -0.43 22.28
CA THR A 434 21.93 0.97 21.97
C THR A 434 21.21 1.52 20.72
N THR A 435 20.69 0.65 19.85
CA THR A 435 19.92 1.04 18.65
C THR A 435 18.47 1.40 18.97
N LEU A 436 17.99 1.09 20.17
CA LEU A 436 16.61 1.28 20.57
C LEU A 436 16.29 2.77 20.63
N THR A 437 15.40 3.23 19.76
CA THR A 437 14.93 4.63 19.70
C THR A 437 13.64 4.82 20.47
N ASP A 438 12.78 3.80 20.47
CA ASP A 438 11.47 3.80 21.12
C ASP A 438 11.33 2.56 22.00
N LEU A 439 10.86 2.77 23.24
CA LEU A 439 10.67 1.75 24.25
C LEU A 439 9.43 2.12 25.06
N ASP A 440 8.49 1.20 25.19
CA ASP A 440 7.37 1.33 26.12
C ASP A 440 7.18 0.02 26.89
N LEU A 441 7.34 0.10 28.23
CA LEU A 441 7.14 -1.02 29.15
C LEU A 441 5.99 -0.76 30.13
N SER A 442 5.24 0.33 29.94
CA SER A 442 4.19 0.78 30.84
C SER A 442 3.03 -0.23 30.96
N TYR A 443 2.22 -0.10 32.00
CA TYR A 443 1.03 -0.94 32.23
C TYR A 443 1.34 -2.45 32.32
N ASN A 444 2.38 -2.79 33.07
CA ASN A 444 2.79 -4.16 33.45
C ASN A 444 3.00 -4.27 34.98
N PHE A 445 3.70 -5.30 35.44
CA PHE A 445 4.15 -5.51 36.82
C PHE A 445 5.67 -5.72 36.91
N LEU A 446 6.43 -4.93 36.13
CA LEU A 446 7.87 -5.04 36.00
C LEU A 446 8.61 -4.25 37.08
N THR A 447 9.80 -4.72 37.43
CA THR A 447 10.65 -4.10 38.45
C THR A 447 12.10 -4.01 38.00
N THR A 448 12.85 -3.05 38.52
CA THR A 448 14.32 -3.10 38.53
C THR A 448 14.91 -2.38 39.74
N SER A 449 15.92 -3.01 40.34
CA SER A 449 16.78 -2.42 41.37
C SER A 449 18.12 -1.93 40.80
N ASP A 450 18.42 -2.17 39.51
CA ASP A 450 19.65 -1.73 38.86
C ASP A 450 19.57 -0.23 38.52
N PRO A 451 20.43 0.63 39.13
CA PRO A 451 20.42 2.06 38.86
C PRO A 451 20.78 2.44 37.41
N THR A 452 21.65 1.64 36.77
CA THR A 452 22.07 1.84 35.39
C THR A 452 20.90 1.58 34.44
N LEU A 453 20.23 0.44 34.64
CA LEU A 453 19.03 0.10 33.86
C LEU A 453 17.92 1.13 34.10
N ARG A 454 17.69 1.55 35.36
CA ARG A 454 16.69 2.59 35.65
C ARG A 454 16.97 3.90 34.92
N THR A 455 18.24 4.31 34.84
CA THR A 455 18.65 5.53 34.11
C THR A 455 18.43 5.36 32.60
N PHE A 456 18.79 4.19 32.06
CA PHE A 456 18.53 3.86 30.65
C PHE A 456 17.04 3.90 30.32
N LEU A 457 16.21 3.21 31.12
CA LEU A 457 14.76 3.17 30.95
C LEU A 457 14.16 4.56 31.06
N GLY A 458 14.49 5.35 32.09
CA GLY A 458 13.95 6.71 32.24
C GLY A 458 14.36 7.70 31.14
N ALA A 459 15.43 7.42 30.40
CA ALA A 459 15.80 8.21 29.22
C ALA A 459 15.00 7.85 27.96
N LYS A 460 14.40 6.65 27.91
CA LYS A 460 13.66 6.13 26.76
C LYS A 460 12.14 6.19 26.99
N ASP A 461 11.71 5.81 28.18
CA ASP A 461 10.34 5.81 28.68
C ASP A 461 10.34 6.52 30.06
N PRO A 462 10.17 7.85 30.11
CA PRO A 462 10.30 8.61 31.36
C PRO A 462 9.34 8.16 32.47
N ASP A 463 8.18 7.64 32.10
CA ASP A 463 7.08 7.34 33.01
C ASP A 463 6.89 5.81 33.22
N TRP A 464 7.85 4.99 32.75
CA TRP A 464 7.78 3.53 32.77
C TRP A 464 7.44 2.97 34.15
N ALA A 465 8.03 3.55 35.20
CA ALA A 465 7.92 3.10 36.58
C ALA A 465 6.62 3.55 37.25
N GLU A 466 6.03 4.66 36.81
CA GLU A 466 4.80 5.22 37.37
C GLU A 466 3.57 4.41 36.95
N HIS A 467 3.68 3.62 35.87
CA HIS A 467 2.57 2.91 35.25
C HIS A 467 2.65 1.39 35.43
N GLN A 468 3.33 0.86 36.45
CA GLN A 468 3.41 -0.59 36.72
C GLN A 468 2.25 -1.11 37.58
N GLU A 469 1.02 -0.83 37.16
CA GLU A 469 -0.22 -1.25 37.85
C GLU A 469 -1.00 -2.35 37.09
N GLY A 470 -0.52 -2.75 35.91
CA GLY A 470 -1.09 -3.80 35.04
C GLY A 470 -2.44 -3.47 34.39
N GLY A 471 -2.60 -3.86 33.13
CA GLY A 471 -3.85 -3.72 32.38
C GLY A 471 -4.11 -2.32 31.81
N ARG A 472 -5.17 -2.20 31.00
CA ARG A 472 -5.53 -0.92 30.34
C ARG A 472 -5.81 0.15 31.40
N PRO A 473 -5.27 1.38 31.25
CA PRO A 473 -5.68 2.50 32.09
C PRO A 473 -7.20 2.62 32.03
N SER A 474 -7.84 2.63 33.20
CA SER A 474 -9.28 2.83 33.27
C SER A 474 -9.63 4.11 32.50
N SER A 475 -10.67 4.11 31.66
CA SER A 475 -11.11 5.31 30.94
C SER A 475 -11.56 6.45 31.88
N SER A 476 -11.59 6.21 33.19
CA SER A 476 -11.74 7.19 34.27
C SER A 476 -10.45 7.88 34.71
N SER A 477 -9.27 7.46 34.24
CA SER A 477 -7.97 8.08 34.54
C SER A 477 -7.48 9.03 33.43
N ALA A 478 -8.21 9.13 32.31
CA ALA A 478 -7.90 10.04 31.21
C ALA A 478 -8.36 11.49 31.49
N VAL A 479 -7.86 12.07 32.58
CA VAL A 479 -7.75 13.52 32.72
C VAL A 479 -6.42 13.78 33.42
N TYR A 480 -5.36 13.99 32.66
CA TYR A 480 -4.36 15.03 32.96
C TYR A 480 -3.50 15.30 31.72
N LEU A 481 -3.92 16.30 30.95
CA LEU A 481 -3.08 17.36 30.38
C LEU A 481 -4.07 18.50 30.02
N PRO A 482 -3.70 19.80 30.09
CA PRO A 482 -2.39 20.38 30.40
C PRO A 482 -2.45 21.52 31.46
N LEU A 483 -1.30 21.97 31.98
CA LEU A 483 -1.06 23.40 32.21
C LEU A 483 0.43 23.69 32.46
N VAL A 484 1.05 24.25 31.41
CA VAL A 484 2.14 25.22 31.54
C VAL A 484 1.60 26.44 32.27
N VAL A 485 2.18 26.83 33.41
CA VAL A 485 2.20 28.23 33.87
C VAL A 485 3.55 28.55 34.53
N ARG A 486 4.33 29.35 33.79
CA ARG A 486 5.49 30.20 34.12
C ARG A 486 6.79 29.55 34.57
#